data_AF-A0AAP3DFX5-F1
#
_entry.id   AF-A0AAP3DFX5-F1
#
_cell.length_a   1.000
_cell.length_b   1.000
_cell.length_c   1.000
_cell.angle_alpha   90.00
_cell.angle_beta   90.00
_cell.angle_gamma   90.00
#
_symmetry.space_group_name_H-M   'P 1'
#
loop_
_entity.id
_entity.type
_entity.pdbx_description
1 polymer ?
#
loop_
_entity_poly.entity_id
_entity_poly.type
_entity_poly.pdbx_seq_one_letter_code
_entity_poly.pdbx_strand_id
1 'polypeptide(L)'
;MNRMEEYVSAILSHGEFSEQDRIELAEEFLDHLHQLQRDYLQAGYSPEEAEQLAIRDFGGEQEIGEELQESQAPHYRLLLLLVGAGSILFTILHYLYALFILQAYIPLPMIIGMLLGSSLLWFYWNPEHIFQRKLLISTILILLTLLFLYWSYVAFLGTKWIRNLLLANTALLLLLSWLTLLMTAWKKPLHLALSERKQRNVIHTANVTLLLVLLYPIIKWSSGILFFGWIFTIFPICFLLGWACLYWVLVQVNW
;
A
#
# COMPACT_ATOMS: atom_id res chain seq x y z
N MET A 1 -13.18 -6.65 -34.77
CA MET A 1 -12.08 -5.89 -34.17
C MET A 1 -10.97 -5.84 -35.19
N ASN A 2 -10.18 -4.77 -35.18
CA ASN A 2 -8.98 -4.67 -36.02
C ASN A 2 -7.90 -5.64 -35.47
N ARG A 3 -6.97 -6.10 -36.31
CA ARG A 3 -5.92 -7.06 -35.91
C ARG A 3 -5.04 -6.52 -34.79
N MET A 4 -4.72 -5.22 -34.84
CA MET A 4 -4.03 -4.51 -33.76
C MET A 4 -4.82 -4.49 -32.44
N GLU A 5 -6.14 -4.32 -32.48
CA GLU A 5 -6.99 -4.34 -31.28
C GLU A 5 -7.02 -5.74 -30.65
N GLU A 6 -7.07 -6.79 -31.47
CA GLU A 6 -7.00 -8.18 -31.00
C GLU A 6 -5.65 -8.47 -30.34
N TYR A 7 -4.55 -8.01 -30.94
CA TYR A 7 -3.20 -8.13 -30.39
C TYR A 7 -3.04 -7.39 -29.05
N VAL A 8 -3.51 -6.14 -28.95
CA VAL A 8 -3.50 -5.38 -27.69
C VAL A 8 -4.36 -6.05 -26.63
N SER A 9 -5.54 -6.55 -27.00
CA SER A 9 -6.38 -7.33 -26.09
C SER A 9 -5.69 -8.62 -25.62
N ALA A 10 -4.90 -9.27 -26.48
CA ALA A 10 -4.13 -10.45 -26.12
C ALA A 10 -3.01 -10.10 -25.12
N ILE A 11 -2.22 -9.04 -25.35
CA ILE A 11 -1.22 -8.53 -24.39
C ILE A 11 -1.87 -8.31 -23.01
N LEU A 12 -2.99 -7.58 -22.99
CA LEU A 12 -3.68 -7.24 -21.74
C LEU A 12 -4.38 -8.45 -21.10
N SER A 13 -4.53 -9.57 -21.81
CA SER A 13 -5.05 -10.82 -21.25
C SER A 13 -4.00 -11.57 -20.43
N HIS A 14 -2.71 -11.35 -20.70
CA HIS A 14 -1.59 -11.98 -20.00
C HIS A 14 -1.25 -11.31 -18.65
N GLY A 15 -1.94 -10.22 -18.28
CA GLY A 15 -1.71 -9.52 -17.02
C GLY A 15 -2.98 -9.12 -16.27
N GLU A 16 -2.82 -8.94 -14.97
CA GLU A 16 -3.89 -8.53 -14.05
C GLU A 16 -3.96 -7.00 -13.94
N PHE A 17 -4.68 -6.39 -14.88
CA PHE A 17 -4.90 -4.94 -14.95
C PHE A 17 -6.30 -4.56 -14.49
N SER A 18 -6.45 -3.40 -13.84
CA SER A 18 -7.77 -2.85 -13.57
C SER A 18 -8.47 -2.44 -14.87
N GLU A 19 -9.80 -2.33 -14.86
CA GLU A 19 -10.56 -1.94 -16.06
C GLU A 19 -10.10 -0.59 -16.64
N GLN A 20 -9.81 0.38 -15.76
CA GLN A 20 -9.28 1.68 -16.15
C GLN A 20 -7.89 1.57 -16.77
N ASP A 21 -6.98 0.81 -16.15
CA ASP A 21 -5.62 0.61 -16.68
C ASP A 21 -5.65 -0.14 -18.02
N ARG A 22 -6.61 -1.08 -18.20
CA ARG A 22 -6.80 -1.78 -19.47
C ARG A 22 -7.17 -0.81 -20.59
N ILE A 23 -8.06 0.15 -20.32
CA ILE A 23 -8.47 1.15 -21.31
C ILE A 23 -7.28 2.07 -21.65
N GLU A 24 -6.59 2.59 -20.62
CA GLU A 24 -5.45 3.51 -20.80
C GLU A 24 -4.29 2.84 -21.53
N LEU A 25 -3.91 1.62 -21.13
CA LEU A 25 -2.86 0.85 -21.80
C LEU A 25 -3.26 0.44 -23.22
N ALA A 26 -4.53 0.13 -23.44
CA ALA A 26 -5.01 -0.19 -24.79
C ALA A 26 -4.90 1.01 -25.72
N GLU A 27 -5.30 2.21 -25.26
CA GLU A 27 -5.14 3.45 -26.02
C GLU A 27 -3.66 3.74 -26.33
N GLU A 28 -2.78 3.65 -25.33
CA GLU A 28 -1.34 3.91 -25.50
C GLU A 28 -0.68 2.91 -26.47
N PHE A 29 -0.98 1.60 -26.34
CA PHE A 29 -0.43 0.58 -27.23
C PHE A 29 -0.95 0.71 -28.65
N LEU A 30 -2.24 1.02 -28.83
CA LEU A 30 -2.80 1.28 -30.16
C LEU A 30 -2.17 2.51 -30.80
N ASP A 31 -1.95 3.59 -30.06
CA ASP A 31 -1.28 4.79 -30.56
C ASP A 31 0.14 4.48 -31.06
N HIS A 32 0.91 3.70 -30.29
CA HIS A 32 2.25 3.27 -30.69
C HIS A 32 2.24 2.32 -31.91
N LEU A 33 1.32 1.36 -31.95
CA LEU A 33 1.16 0.45 -33.10
C LEU A 33 0.77 1.20 -34.37
N HIS A 34 -0.14 2.17 -34.27
CA HIS A 34 -0.50 3.04 -35.39
C HIS A 34 0.66 3.93 -35.83
N GLN A 35 1.53 4.35 -34.91
CA GLN A 35 2.72 5.09 -35.26
C GLN A 35 3.71 4.23 -36.05
N LEU A 36 4.00 3.01 -35.58
CA LEU A 36 4.83 2.04 -36.31
C LEU A 36 4.24 1.72 -37.69
N GLN A 37 2.92 1.52 -37.78
CA GLN A 37 2.24 1.27 -39.05
C GLN A 37 2.41 2.44 -40.02
N ARG A 38 2.29 3.69 -39.54
CA ARG A 38 2.51 4.89 -40.36
C ARG A 38 3.95 4.96 -40.87
N ASP A 39 4.93 4.61 -40.04
CA ASP A 39 6.33 4.60 -40.43
C ASP A 39 6.59 3.56 -41.53
N TYR A 40 5.97 2.38 -41.44
CA TYR A 40 6.03 1.35 -42.46
C TYR A 40 5.29 1.72 -43.76
N LEU A 41 4.13 2.36 -43.65
CA LEU A 41 3.43 2.91 -44.82
C LEU A 41 4.29 3.96 -45.55
N GLN A 42 4.98 4.83 -44.81
CA GLN A 42 5.90 5.83 -45.37
C GLN A 42 7.15 5.20 -45.99
N ALA A 43 7.59 4.04 -45.48
CA ALA A 43 8.66 3.26 -46.06
C ALA A 43 8.27 2.49 -47.35
N GLY A 44 6.99 2.56 -47.76
CA GLY A 44 6.50 2.03 -49.02
C GLY A 44 5.91 0.63 -48.96
N TYR A 45 5.65 0.10 -47.75
CA TYR A 45 4.97 -1.18 -47.55
C TYR A 45 3.46 -1.06 -47.81
N SER A 46 2.82 -2.17 -48.16
CA SER A 46 1.36 -2.21 -48.25
C SER A 46 0.70 -2.03 -46.87
N PRO A 47 -0.56 -1.61 -46.78
CA PRO A 47 -1.26 -1.50 -45.50
C PRO A 47 -1.23 -2.79 -44.67
N GLU A 48 -1.40 -3.95 -45.32
CA GLU A 48 -1.37 -5.25 -44.68
C GLU A 48 0.04 -5.63 -44.19
N GLU A 49 1.07 -5.34 -44.98
CA GLU A 49 2.46 -5.59 -44.60
C GLU A 49 2.91 -4.65 -43.47
N ALA A 50 2.51 -3.38 -43.53
CA ALA A 50 2.82 -2.38 -42.50
C ALA A 50 2.19 -2.73 -41.15
N GLU A 51 0.97 -3.26 -41.14
CA GLU A 51 0.32 -3.74 -39.91
C GLU A 51 1.07 -4.94 -39.32
N GLN A 52 1.43 -5.94 -40.14
CA GLN A 52 2.17 -7.11 -39.66
C GLN A 52 3.57 -6.75 -39.13
N LEU A 53 4.26 -5.85 -39.81
CA LEU A 53 5.57 -5.36 -39.39
C LEU A 53 5.47 -4.56 -38.09
N ALA A 54 4.44 -3.72 -37.94
CA ALA A 54 4.18 -2.99 -36.70
C ALA A 54 3.98 -3.92 -35.51
N ILE A 55 3.13 -4.95 -35.65
CA ILE A 55 2.90 -5.95 -34.58
C ILE A 55 4.18 -6.72 -34.25
N ARG A 56 4.91 -7.17 -35.28
CA ARG A 56 6.15 -7.95 -35.10
C ARG A 56 7.23 -7.14 -34.39
N ASP A 57 7.37 -5.87 -34.73
CA ASP A 57 8.37 -4.98 -34.14
C ASP A 57 7.98 -4.48 -32.76
N PHE A 58 6.68 -4.43 -32.44
CA PHE A 58 6.19 -4.13 -31.11
C PHE A 58 6.57 -5.23 -30.10
N GLY A 59 6.53 -6.50 -30.52
CA GLY A 59 7.07 -7.64 -29.78
C GLY A 59 6.07 -8.79 -29.57
N GLY A 60 6.44 -9.76 -28.72
CA GLY A 60 5.56 -10.90 -28.39
C GLY A 60 4.47 -10.54 -27.38
N GLU A 61 3.22 -10.92 -27.64
CA GLU A 61 2.08 -10.56 -26.78
C GLU A 61 2.23 -11.05 -25.33
N GLN A 62 2.75 -12.27 -25.15
CA GLN A 62 2.98 -12.87 -23.85
C GLN A 62 4.15 -12.19 -23.10
N GLU A 63 5.27 -11.96 -23.80
CA GLU A 63 6.48 -11.34 -23.22
C GLU A 63 6.18 -9.92 -22.72
N ILE A 64 5.52 -9.11 -23.55
CA ILE A 64 5.13 -7.75 -23.17
C ILE A 64 4.15 -7.77 -21.99
N GLY A 65 3.14 -8.65 -22.01
CA GLY A 65 2.15 -8.75 -20.94
C GLY A 65 2.76 -9.12 -19.58
N GLU A 66 3.67 -10.10 -19.58
CA GLU A 66 4.39 -10.55 -18.38
C GLU A 66 5.36 -9.48 -17.85
N GLU A 67 6.15 -8.84 -18.72
CA GLU A 67 7.05 -7.74 -18.34
C GLU A 67 6.29 -6.52 -17.79
N LEU A 68 5.13 -6.21 -18.36
CA LEU A 68 4.28 -5.14 -17.88
C LEU A 68 3.79 -5.43 -16.46
N GLN A 69 3.36 -6.67 -16.18
CA GLN A 69 2.93 -7.09 -14.84
C GLN A 69 4.08 -7.07 -13.83
N GLU A 70 5.27 -7.53 -14.22
CA GLU A 70 6.45 -7.50 -13.35
C GLU A 70 6.90 -6.07 -13.05
N SER A 71 6.87 -5.17 -14.03
CA SER A 71 7.24 -3.77 -13.85
C SER A 71 6.27 -3.00 -12.94
N GLN A 72 5.01 -3.44 -12.87
CA GLN A 72 3.94 -2.72 -12.17
C GLN A 72 4.05 -2.72 -10.63
N ALA A 73 4.77 -3.66 -9.97
CA ALA A 73 5.44 -3.47 -8.65
C ALA A 73 5.78 -4.80 -7.92
N PRO A 74 6.98 -5.36 -8.10
CA PRO A 74 7.40 -6.57 -7.40
C PRO A 74 7.67 -6.29 -5.91
N HIS A 75 8.23 -5.11 -5.60
CA HIS A 75 8.59 -4.74 -4.23
C HIS A 75 7.39 -4.44 -3.32
N TYR A 76 6.28 -3.94 -3.87
CA TYR A 76 5.09 -3.65 -3.07
C TYR A 76 4.44 -4.92 -2.52
N ARG A 77 4.42 -6.00 -3.32
CA ARG A 77 3.91 -7.31 -2.89
C ARG A 77 4.75 -7.89 -1.77
N LEU A 78 6.07 -7.80 -1.88
CA LEU A 78 6.98 -8.23 -0.82
C LEU A 78 6.73 -7.45 0.49
N LEU A 79 6.46 -6.14 0.41
CA LEU A 79 6.11 -5.34 1.59
C LEU A 79 4.80 -5.79 2.25
N LEU A 80 3.76 -6.11 1.47
CA LEU A 80 2.52 -6.67 2.01
C LEU A 80 2.75 -8.01 2.72
N LEU A 81 3.60 -8.88 2.16
CA LEU A 81 3.99 -10.14 2.79
C LEU A 81 4.73 -9.89 4.12
N LEU A 82 5.75 -9.03 4.11
CA LEU A 82 6.57 -8.75 5.29
C LEU A 82 5.75 -8.12 6.41
N VAL A 83 4.90 -7.14 6.10
CA VAL A 83 4.03 -6.50 7.10
C VAL A 83 2.92 -7.46 7.56
N GLY A 84 2.30 -8.19 6.63
CA GLY A 84 1.24 -9.16 6.93
C GLY A 84 1.72 -10.28 7.84
N ALA A 85 2.71 -11.07 7.40
CA ALA A 85 3.27 -12.17 8.19
C ALA A 85 3.96 -11.66 9.47
N GLY A 86 4.68 -10.54 9.36
CA GLY A 86 5.34 -9.90 10.49
C GLY A 86 4.36 -9.45 11.57
N SER A 87 3.19 -8.91 11.19
CA SER A 87 2.16 -8.47 12.15
C SER A 87 1.52 -9.64 12.92
N ILE A 88 1.32 -10.78 12.27
CA ILE A 88 0.81 -12.00 12.93
C ILE A 88 1.82 -12.51 13.95
N LEU A 89 3.09 -12.63 13.56
CA LEU A 89 4.15 -13.05 14.47
C LEU A 89 4.31 -12.05 15.62
N PHE A 90 4.28 -10.76 15.32
CA PHE A 90 4.39 -9.67 16.28
C PHE A 90 3.32 -9.74 17.36
N THR A 91 2.05 -9.91 16.98
CA THR A 91 0.96 -9.96 17.96
C THR A 91 0.99 -11.20 18.82
N ILE A 92 1.39 -12.35 18.26
CA ILE A 92 1.60 -13.58 19.04
C ILE A 92 2.70 -13.35 20.08
N LEU A 93 3.87 -12.83 19.66
CA LEU A 93 5.00 -12.60 20.58
C LEU A 93 4.63 -11.64 21.72
N HIS A 94 3.95 -10.53 21.40
CA HIS A 94 3.55 -9.55 22.40
C HIS A 94 2.44 -10.06 23.32
N TYR A 95 1.52 -10.89 22.80
CA TYR A 95 0.50 -11.55 23.62
C TYR A 95 1.12 -12.56 24.59
N LEU A 96 2.04 -13.42 24.11
CA LEU A 96 2.76 -14.35 24.98
C LEU A 96 3.55 -13.61 26.06
N TYR A 97 4.18 -12.49 25.72
CA TYR A 97 4.83 -11.62 26.69
C TYR A 97 3.85 -11.07 27.74
N ALA A 98 2.71 -10.54 27.32
CA ALA A 98 1.69 -10.03 28.25
C ALA A 98 1.17 -11.15 29.17
N LEU A 99 0.94 -12.35 28.61
CA LEU A 99 0.43 -13.49 29.36
C LEU A 99 1.45 -14.02 30.38
N PHE A 100 2.69 -14.26 29.97
CA PHE A 100 3.69 -14.94 30.81
C PHE A 100 4.52 -14.00 31.68
N ILE A 101 4.85 -12.80 31.21
CA ILE A 101 5.69 -11.85 31.95
C ILE A 101 4.85 -10.88 32.76
N LEU A 102 3.81 -10.31 32.14
CA LEU A 102 2.94 -9.34 32.82
C LEU A 102 1.76 -10.00 33.54
N GLN A 103 1.55 -11.30 33.36
CA GLN A 103 0.42 -12.05 33.93
C GLN A 103 -0.94 -11.41 33.57
N ALA A 104 -1.02 -10.82 32.38
CA ALA A 104 -2.18 -10.08 31.90
C ALA A 104 -2.82 -10.80 30.72
N TYR A 105 -4.08 -11.21 30.89
CA TYR A 105 -4.86 -11.85 29.84
C TYR A 105 -5.56 -10.81 28.95
N ILE A 106 -4.96 -10.53 27.80
CA ILE A 106 -5.44 -9.51 26.86
C ILE A 106 -5.47 -10.07 25.42
N PRO A 107 -6.42 -10.96 25.08
CA PRO A 107 -6.44 -11.66 23.79
C PRO A 107 -6.96 -10.80 22.63
N LEU A 108 -7.80 -9.79 22.88
CA LEU A 108 -8.46 -9.02 21.82
C LEU A 108 -7.49 -8.33 20.85
N PRO A 109 -6.44 -7.60 21.31
CA PRO A 109 -5.47 -6.97 20.41
C PRO A 109 -4.68 -8.00 19.57
N MET A 110 -4.50 -9.22 20.07
CA MET A 110 -3.88 -10.29 19.31
C MET A 110 -4.77 -10.71 18.15
N ILE A 111 -6.04 -11.02 18.43
CA ILE A 111 -7.03 -11.44 17.42
C ILE A 111 -7.17 -10.37 16.34
N ILE A 112 -7.29 -9.10 16.74
CA ILE A 112 -7.39 -7.97 15.79
C ILE A 112 -6.15 -7.90 14.89
N GLY A 113 -4.95 -8.00 15.45
CA GLY A 113 -3.73 -7.95 14.63
C GLY A 113 -3.58 -9.16 13.71
N MET A 114 -4.01 -10.34 14.14
CA MET A 114 -4.01 -11.52 13.29
C MET A 114 -4.98 -11.36 12.11
N LEU A 115 -6.18 -10.81 12.34
CA LEU A 115 -7.15 -10.55 11.28
C LEU A 115 -6.66 -9.50 10.27
N LEU A 116 -6.12 -8.38 10.77
CA LEU A 116 -5.55 -7.32 9.93
C LEU A 116 -4.33 -7.82 9.13
N GLY A 117 -3.43 -8.57 9.78
CA GLY A 117 -2.28 -9.19 9.13
C GLY A 117 -2.67 -10.21 8.06
N SER A 118 -3.65 -11.06 8.36
CA SER A 118 -4.19 -12.03 7.40
C SER A 118 -4.86 -11.36 6.20
N SER A 119 -5.51 -10.21 6.42
CA SER A 119 -6.09 -9.41 5.35
C SER A 119 -5.02 -8.84 4.41
N LEU A 120 -3.87 -8.39 4.91
CA LEU A 120 -2.74 -7.99 4.06
C LEU A 120 -2.15 -9.17 3.28
N LEU A 121 -2.07 -10.34 3.90
CA LEU A 121 -1.63 -11.55 3.21
C LEU A 121 -2.60 -11.97 2.11
N TRP A 122 -3.90 -11.79 2.30
CA TRP A 122 -4.88 -12.01 1.24
C TRP A 122 -4.61 -11.13 0.02
N PHE A 123 -4.28 -9.85 0.21
CA PHE A 123 -3.85 -8.95 -0.87
C PHE A 123 -2.52 -9.36 -1.53
N TYR A 124 -1.62 -9.98 -0.78
CA TYR A 124 -0.38 -10.53 -1.36
C TYR A 124 -0.67 -11.69 -2.34
N TRP A 125 -1.61 -12.58 -1.98
CA TRP A 125 -2.02 -13.70 -2.82
C TRP A 125 -2.99 -13.32 -3.96
N ASN A 126 -3.74 -12.22 -3.81
CA ASN A 126 -4.73 -11.74 -4.77
C ASN A 126 -4.38 -10.31 -5.23
N PRO A 127 -3.32 -10.15 -6.07
CA PRO A 127 -2.80 -8.84 -6.44
C PRO A 127 -3.76 -8.01 -7.32
N GLU A 128 -4.70 -8.64 -8.02
CA GLU A 128 -5.73 -8.01 -8.85
C GLU A 128 -6.58 -6.99 -8.06
N HIS A 129 -6.74 -7.22 -6.75
CA HIS A 129 -7.54 -6.37 -5.88
C HIS A 129 -6.76 -5.23 -5.22
N ILE A 130 -5.44 -5.19 -5.34
CA ILE A 130 -4.59 -4.20 -4.67
C ILE A 130 -4.93 -2.78 -5.14
N PHE A 131 -5.08 -2.59 -6.45
CA PHE A 131 -5.27 -1.26 -7.04
C PHE A 131 -6.65 -0.68 -6.75
N GLN A 132 -7.68 -1.53 -6.81
CA GLN A 132 -9.07 -1.13 -6.54
C GLN A 132 -9.30 -0.84 -5.06
N ARG A 133 -8.55 -1.48 -4.16
CA ARG A 133 -8.75 -1.43 -2.71
C ARG A 133 -7.64 -0.70 -1.94
N LYS A 134 -6.95 0.26 -2.59
CA LYS A 134 -5.88 1.08 -1.97
C LYS A 134 -6.30 1.74 -0.65
N LEU A 135 -7.54 2.23 -0.56
CA LEU A 135 -8.09 2.81 0.68
C LEU A 135 -8.22 1.80 1.81
N LEU A 136 -8.65 0.58 1.48
CA LEU A 136 -8.81 -0.49 2.44
C LEU A 136 -7.43 -0.96 2.94
N ILE A 137 -6.46 -1.12 2.04
CA ILE A 137 -5.07 -1.45 2.42
C ILE A 137 -4.48 -0.36 3.32
N SER A 138 -4.65 0.92 2.96
CA SER A 138 -4.17 2.04 3.77
C SER A 138 -4.83 2.08 5.14
N THR A 139 -6.13 1.80 5.22
CA THR A 139 -6.87 1.71 6.48
C THR A 139 -6.33 0.58 7.35
N ILE A 140 -6.11 -0.60 6.78
CA ILE A 140 -5.51 -1.74 7.50
C ILE A 140 -4.12 -1.37 8.04
N LEU A 141 -3.27 -0.75 7.23
CA LEU A 141 -1.92 -0.34 7.64
C LEU A 141 -1.94 0.71 8.76
N ILE A 142 -2.88 1.66 8.73
CA ILE A 142 -3.08 2.62 9.82
C ILE A 142 -3.52 1.89 11.10
N LEU A 143 -4.50 0.99 11.01
CA LEU A 143 -4.97 0.21 12.17
C LEU A 143 -3.86 -0.66 12.76
N LEU A 144 -3.04 -1.30 11.91
CA LEU A 144 -1.86 -2.05 12.35
C LEU A 144 -0.83 -1.14 13.03
N THR A 145 -0.60 0.06 12.50
CA THR A 145 0.30 1.05 13.11
C THR A 145 -0.16 1.42 14.51
N LEU A 146 -1.46 1.69 14.70
CA LEU A 146 -2.04 1.94 16.03
C LEU A 146 -1.87 0.75 16.97
N LEU A 147 -2.07 -0.47 16.45
CA LEU A 147 -1.89 -1.69 17.21
C LEU A 147 -0.43 -1.91 17.64
N PHE A 148 0.53 -1.62 16.77
CA PHE A 148 1.96 -1.71 17.09
C PHE A 148 2.34 -0.72 18.20
N LEU A 149 1.81 0.50 18.17
CA LEU A 149 2.03 1.49 19.23
C LEU A 149 1.43 1.04 20.57
N TYR A 150 0.23 0.47 20.55
CA TYR A 150 -0.38 -0.12 21.73
C TYR A 150 0.52 -1.21 22.34
N TRP A 151 0.99 -2.15 21.53
CA TRP A 151 1.85 -3.23 22.00
C TRP A 151 3.24 -2.74 22.45
N SER A 152 3.76 -1.68 21.83
CA SER A 152 4.97 -0.99 22.28
C SER A 152 4.84 -0.43 23.70
N TYR A 153 3.66 0.10 24.03
CA TYR A 153 3.37 0.57 25.38
C TYR A 153 3.34 -0.61 26.37
N VAL A 154 2.66 -1.71 26.03
CA VAL A 154 2.64 -2.93 26.85
C VAL A 154 4.05 -3.48 27.06
N ALA A 155 4.88 -3.50 26.01
CA ALA A 155 6.28 -3.94 26.09
C ALA A 155 7.11 -3.12 27.09
N PHE A 156 6.80 -1.83 27.25
CA PHE A 156 7.52 -0.93 28.17
C PHE A 156 7.37 -1.32 29.64
N LEU A 157 6.31 -2.05 30.01
CA LEU A 157 5.94 -2.36 31.39
C LEU A 157 6.74 -3.51 32.04
N GLY A 158 7.66 -4.17 31.34
CA GLY A 158 8.41 -5.30 31.90
C GLY A 158 9.93 -5.18 31.81
N THR A 159 10.61 -6.33 31.75
CA THR A 159 12.06 -6.41 32.00
C THR A 159 12.90 -5.80 30.88
N LYS A 160 14.07 -5.24 31.24
CA LYS A 160 14.92 -4.44 30.34
C LYS A 160 15.32 -5.17 29.04
N TRP A 161 15.66 -6.46 29.12
CA TRP A 161 16.13 -7.22 27.96
C TRP A 161 14.99 -7.52 26.97
N ILE A 162 13.88 -8.09 27.47
CA ILE A 162 12.72 -8.43 26.65
C ILE A 162 12.08 -7.17 26.06
N ARG A 163 11.98 -6.09 26.85
CA ARG A 163 11.51 -4.79 26.39
C ARG A 163 12.29 -4.30 25.18
N ASN A 164 13.62 -4.32 25.23
CA ASN A 164 14.44 -3.81 24.13
C ASN A 164 14.25 -4.62 22.84
N LEU A 165 14.12 -5.95 22.95
CA LEU A 165 13.83 -6.82 21.81
C LEU A 165 12.46 -6.50 21.19
N LEU A 166 11.42 -6.40 22.02
CA LEU A 166 10.07 -6.08 21.57
C LEU A 166 9.98 -4.69 20.94
N LEU A 167 10.63 -3.68 21.54
CA LEU A 167 10.68 -2.32 20.98
C LEU A 167 11.41 -2.26 19.63
N ALA A 168 12.50 -3.02 19.46
CA ALA A 168 13.20 -3.11 18.18
C ALA A 168 12.30 -3.74 17.09
N ASN A 169 11.54 -4.78 17.46
CA ASN A 169 10.58 -5.42 16.56
C ASN A 169 9.41 -4.49 16.20
N THR A 170 8.89 -3.70 17.16
CA THR A 170 7.91 -2.64 16.90
C THR A 170 8.46 -1.60 15.92
N ALA A 171 9.67 -1.10 16.16
CA ALA A 171 10.28 -0.07 15.31
C ALA A 171 10.44 -0.57 13.86
N LEU A 172 10.87 -1.82 13.68
CA LEU A 172 10.96 -2.45 12.36
C LEU A 172 9.60 -2.49 11.65
N LEU A 173 8.54 -2.94 12.33
CA LEU A 173 7.22 -3.04 11.71
C LEU A 173 6.56 -1.68 11.47
N LEU A 174 6.82 -0.67 12.31
CA LEU A 174 6.40 0.71 12.05
C LEU A 174 7.08 1.24 10.79
N LEU A 175 8.38 1.00 10.63
CA LEU A 175 9.13 1.39 9.44
C LEU A 175 8.60 0.68 8.19
N LEU A 176 8.38 -0.64 8.25
CA LEU A 176 7.84 -1.39 7.12
C LEU A 176 6.40 -0.97 6.77
N SER A 177 5.52 -0.82 7.75
CA SER A 177 4.14 -0.33 7.55
C SER A 177 4.12 1.05 6.89
N TRP A 178 4.99 1.94 7.32
CA TRP A 178 5.12 3.26 6.74
C TRP A 178 5.69 3.20 5.31
N LEU A 179 6.76 2.43 5.05
CA LEU A 179 7.27 2.23 3.69
C LEU A 179 6.15 1.71 2.76
N THR A 180 5.33 0.78 3.22
CA THR A 180 4.17 0.29 2.47
C THR A 180 3.16 1.40 2.21
N LEU A 181 2.79 2.20 3.21
CA LEU A 181 1.88 3.35 3.05
C LEU A 181 2.39 4.37 2.03
N LEU A 182 3.68 4.69 2.05
CA LEU A 182 4.30 5.59 1.06
C LEU A 182 4.19 5.00 -0.35
N MET A 183 4.48 3.71 -0.51
CA MET A 183 4.37 3.03 -1.80
C MET A 183 2.92 2.94 -2.29
N THR A 184 1.94 2.75 -1.40
CA THR A 184 0.51 2.79 -1.74
C THR A 184 0.11 4.19 -2.25
N ALA A 185 0.61 5.24 -1.62
CA ALA A 185 0.32 6.63 -1.98
C ALA A 185 1.03 7.10 -3.26
N TRP A 186 2.23 6.59 -3.54
CA TRP A 186 3.00 6.98 -4.72
C TRP A 186 2.54 6.35 -6.04
N LYS A 187 1.72 5.29 -5.99
CA LYS A 187 1.15 4.66 -7.19
C LYS A 187 0.04 5.51 -7.80
N LYS A 188 0.45 6.24 -8.85
CA LYS A 188 -0.24 7.30 -9.60
C LYS A 188 -1.54 6.82 -10.26
N PRO A 189 -2.60 7.65 -10.26
CA PRO A 189 -3.57 7.70 -11.35
C PRO A 189 -3.03 8.63 -12.45
N LEU A 190 -3.06 8.20 -13.71
CA LEU A 190 -2.46 8.94 -14.83
C LEU A 190 -3.23 10.24 -15.19
N HIS A 191 -4.46 10.41 -14.68
CA HIS A 191 -5.45 11.40 -15.14
C HIS A 191 -5.43 12.81 -14.49
N LEU A 192 -4.62 13.12 -13.47
CA LEU A 192 -4.68 14.42 -12.77
C LEU A 192 -3.81 15.53 -13.41
N ALA A 193 -4.18 16.80 -13.35
CA ALA A 193 -3.33 17.90 -13.83
C ALA A 193 -2.05 18.04 -12.99
N LEU A 194 -0.93 18.51 -13.57
CA LEU A 194 0.37 18.64 -12.88
C LEU A 194 0.31 19.47 -11.58
N SER A 195 -0.55 20.48 -11.51
CA SER A 195 -0.78 21.33 -10.34
C SER A 195 -1.53 20.59 -9.22
N GLU A 196 -2.61 19.88 -9.57
CA GLU A 196 -3.41 19.05 -8.64
C GLU A 196 -2.58 17.88 -8.10
N ARG A 197 -1.71 17.28 -8.93
CA ARG A 197 -0.72 16.27 -8.50
C ARG A 197 0.22 16.80 -7.42
N LYS A 198 0.75 18.01 -7.59
CA LYS A 198 1.69 18.63 -6.65
C LYS A 198 1.00 18.94 -5.32
N GLN A 199 -0.22 19.46 -5.37
CA GLN A 199 -1.02 19.76 -4.19
C GLN A 199 -1.42 18.49 -3.42
N ARG A 200 -1.85 17.43 -4.12
CA ARG A 200 -2.21 16.13 -3.52
C ARG A 200 -1.01 15.47 -2.84
N ASN A 201 0.15 15.49 -3.48
CA ASN A 201 1.38 14.97 -2.88
C ASN A 201 1.79 15.77 -1.65
N VAL A 202 1.76 17.10 -1.71
CA VAL A 202 2.05 17.94 -0.53
C VAL A 202 1.10 17.62 0.62
N ILE A 203 -0.19 17.42 0.34
CA ILE A 203 -1.20 17.09 1.35
C ILE A 203 -0.98 15.69 1.96
N HIS A 204 -0.74 14.67 1.15
CA HIS A 204 -0.50 13.30 1.65
C HIS A 204 0.82 13.20 2.40
N THR A 205 1.90 13.78 1.85
CA THR A 205 3.18 13.82 2.53
C THR A 205 3.04 14.62 3.81
N ALA A 206 2.40 15.80 3.81
CA ALA A 206 2.18 16.58 5.04
C ALA A 206 1.35 15.82 6.08
N ASN A 207 0.30 15.09 5.69
CA ASN A 207 -0.52 14.31 6.62
C ASN A 207 0.23 13.11 7.21
N VAL A 208 1.02 12.41 6.42
CA VAL A 208 1.89 11.32 6.91
C VAL A 208 3.00 11.88 7.81
N THR A 209 3.58 13.03 7.47
CA THR A 209 4.53 13.74 8.33
C THR A 209 3.87 14.21 9.62
N LEU A 210 2.61 14.64 9.56
CA LEU A 210 1.83 15.05 10.72
C LEU A 210 1.57 13.86 11.66
N LEU A 211 1.30 12.66 11.14
CA LEU A 211 1.17 11.44 11.94
C LEU A 211 2.45 11.14 12.75
N LEU A 212 3.63 11.42 12.18
CA LEU A 212 4.93 11.25 12.86
C LEU A 212 5.24 12.34 13.86
N VAL A 213 4.86 13.57 13.53
CA VAL A 213 4.94 14.69 14.47
C VAL A 213 3.99 14.45 15.65
N LEU A 214 2.87 13.77 15.44
CA LEU A 214 1.90 13.36 16.47
C LEU A 214 2.35 12.12 17.27
N LEU A 215 3.25 11.29 16.72
CA LEU A 215 3.87 10.17 17.45
C LEU A 215 4.73 10.66 18.62
N TYR A 216 5.48 11.75 18.46
CA TYR A 216 6.33 12.31 19.52
C TYR A 216 5.55 12.73 20.79
N PRO A 217 4.47 13.53 20.72
CA PRO A 217 3.65 13.84 21.88
C PRO A 217 2.98 12.57 22.41
N ILE A 218 2.48 11.63 21.61
CA ILE A 218 1.89 10.38 22.13
C ILE A 218 2.91 9.55 22.94
N ILE A 219 4.17 9.47 22.49
CA ILE A 219 5.28 8.83 23.19
C ILE A 219 5.66 9.59 24.48
N LYS A 220 5.65 10.93 24.46
CA LYS A 220 5.87 11.75 25.67
C LYS A 220 4.68 11.72 26.62
N TRP A 221 3.46 11.57 26.13
CA TRP A 221 2.25 11.66 26.93
C TRP A 221 1.89 10.31 27.56
N SER A 222 2.24 9.20 26.92
CA SER A 222 2.31 7.88 27.57
C SER A 222 3.29 7.85 28.75
N SER A 223 4.33 8.70 28.75
CA SER A 223 5.15 8.93 29.95
C SER A 223 4.49 9.85 31.00
N GLY A 224 3.51 10.69 30.61
CA GLY A 224 2.70 11.53 31.50
C GLY A 224 1.57 10.79 32.23
N ILE A 225 1.13 9.63 31.70
CA ILE A 225 0.19 8.71 32.36
C ILE A 225 0.72 8.25 33.74
N LEU A 226 2.05 8.20 33.91
CA LEU A 226 2.71 7.92 35.19
C LEU A 226 2.44 8.98 36.27
N PHE A 227 2.03 10.20 35.91
CA PHE A 227 1.79 11.30 36.84
C PHE A 227 0.31 11.63 37.10
N PHE A 228 -0.62 11.33 36.16
CA PHE A 228 -1.99 11.88 36.24
C PHE A 228 -3.16 10.89 35.98
N GLY A 229 -2.91 9.62 35.65
CA GLY A 229 -3.95 8.58 35.59
C GLY A 229 -4.84 8.53 34.33
N TRP A 230 -5.94 7.77 34.43
CA TRP A 230 -6.66 7.05 33.37
C TRP A 230 -7.58 7.92 32.51
N ILE A 231 -8.11 9.02 33.07
CA ILE A 231 -9.09 9.93 32.43
C ILE A 231 -8.51 10.61 31.18
N PHE A 232 -7.19 10.67 31.06
CA PHE A 232 -6.51 11.30 29.93
C PHE A 232 -6.38 10.39 28.70
N THR A 233 -6.59 9.07 28.81
CA THR A 233 -6.43 8.11 27.68
C THR A 233 -7.35 8.36 26.47
N ILE A 234 -8.48 9.05 26.68
CA ILE A 234 -9.45 9.37 25.63
C ILE A 234 -8.90 10.42 24.63
N PHE A 235 -8.07 11.34 25.11
CA PHE A 235 -7.59 12.49 24.33
C PHE A 235 -6.74 12.12 23.09
N PRO A 236 -5.73 11.22 23.17
CA PRO A 236 -4.95 10.83 21.99
C PRO A 236 -5.75 9.96 21.01
N ILE A 237 -6.70 9.15 21.49
CA ILE A 237 -7.58 8.36 20.63
C ILE A 237 -8.52 9.29 19.86
N CYS A 238 -9.10 10.31 20.49
CA CYS A 238 -9.90 11.32 19.83
C CYS A 238 -9.09 12.13 18.80
N PHE A 239 -7.82 12.42 19.08
CA PHE A 239 -6.94 13.11 18.13
C PHE A 239 -6.61 12.25 16.91
N LEU A 240 -6.34 10.96 17.10
CA LEU A 240 -6.09 10.01 16.02
C LEU A 240 -7.35 9.71 15.19
N LEU A 241 -8.50 9.58 15.84
CA LEU A 241 -9.78 9.42 15.17
C LEU A 241 -10.18 10.69 14.42
N GLY A 242 -9.93 11.87 15.00
CA GLY A 242 -10.14 13.16 14.36
C GLY A 242 -9.23 13.34 13.14
N TRP A 243 -7.96 12.96 13.25
CA TRP A 243 -7.02 12.95 12.13
C TRP A 243 -7.45 11.97 11.03
N ALA A 244 -7.83 10.75 11.40
CA ALA A 244 -8.31 9.74 10.45
C ALA A 244 -9.59 10.19 9.73
N CYS A 245 -10.51 10.85 10.45
CA CYS A 245 -11.72 11.43 9.89
C CYS A 245 -11.40 12.59 8.93
N LEU A 246 -10.50 13.50 9.33
CA LEU A 246 -10.04 14.60 8.46
C LEU A 246 -9.33 14.08 7.21
N TYR A 247 -8.49 13.06 7.34
CA TYR A 247 -7.84 12.41 6.22
C TYR A 247 -8.86 11.77 5.27
N TRP A 248 -9.86 11.07 5.83
CA TRP A 248 -10.92 10.44 5.05
C TRP A 248 -11.77 11.47 4.27
N VAL A 249 -12.13 12.59 4.90
CA VAL A 249 -12.82 13.72 4.25
C VAL A 249 -11.93 14.34 3.17
N LEU A 250 -10.64 14.54 3.44
CA LEU A 250 -9.70 15.11 2.46
C LEU A 250 -9.46 14.20 1.26
N VAL A 251 -9.53 12.89 1.46
CA VAL A 251 -9.49 11.90 0.40
C VAL A 251 -10.78 12.01 -0.42
N GLN A 252 -11.96 11.93 0.18
CA GLN A 252 -13.23 12.00 -0.57
C GLN A 252 -13.46 13.30 -1.35
N VAL A 253 -12.88 14.42 -0.92
CA VAL A 253 -13.04 15.74 -1.59
C VAL A 253 -12.06 15.93 -2.76
N ASN A 254 -10.98 15.14 -2.83
CA ASN A 254 -9.93 15.25 -3.86
C ASN A 254 -9.87 14.03 -4.81
N TRP A 255 -10.89 13.18 -4.77
CA TRP A 255 -11.18 12.11 -5.71
C TRP A 255 -12.54 12.40 -6.36
#